data_AF-B4D6W4-F1
#
_entry.id   AF-B4D6W4-F1
#
_cell.length_a   1.000
_cell.length_b   1.000
_cell.length_c   1.000
_cell.angle_alpha   90.00
_cell.angle_beta   90.00
_cell.angle_gamma   90.00
#
_symmetry.space_group_name_H-M   'P 1'
#
loop_
_entity.id
_entity.type
_entity.pdbx_description
1 polymer ?
#
loop_
_entity_poly.entity_id
_entity_poly.type
_entity_poly.pdbx_seq_one_letter_code
_entity_poly.pdbx_strand_id
1 'polypeptide(L)'
;MRILSKSVLIPILALLVGLGGGFVLGGYGEAKKTEPESNEIFEELVLSHSALSTTEFTQYLKLVRQGHADRLPFLLEIRLDSSLLDLARTYTPERDSQGIAARALAMARDYRAAYPHQSDTPWVAKEVQAALALKTQPAESPAKSSTTSE
;
A
#
# COMPACT_ATOMS: atom_id res chain seq x y z
N MET A 1 9.66 30.86 -41.22
CA MET A 1 10.83 30.39 -40.43
C MET A 1 11.29 31.50 -39.49
N ARG A 2 11.09 31.33 -38.18
CA ARG A 2 11.91 31.98 -37.14
C ARG A 2 12.26 30.90 -36.13
N ILE A 3 13.46 30.36 -36.28
CA ILE A 3 14.03 29.34 -35.41
C ILE A 3 14.32 30.05 -34.09
N LEU A 4 13.46 29.84 -33.07
CA LEU A 4 13.79 30.26 -31.72
C LEU A 4 15.05 29.51 -31.31
N SER A 5 16.12 30.26 -31.10
CA SER A 5 17.43 29.74 -30.73
C SER A 5 17.33 29.01 -29.39
N LYS A 6 17.95 27.82 -29.33
CA LYS A 6 17.98 26.91 -28.18
C LYS A 6 18.50 27.57 -26.88
N SER A 7 19.11 28.74 -26.98
CA SER A 7 19.68 29.52 -25.89
C SER A 7 18.64 30.24 -25.02
N VAL A 8 17.42 30.49 -25.51
CA VAL A 8 16.34 31.14 -24.73
C VAL A 8 15.48 30.12 -23.97
N LEU A 9 15.53 28.85 -24.37
CA LEU A 9 14.74 27.77 -23.77
C LEU A 9 15.29 27.31 -22.41
N ILE A 10 16.60 27.40 -22.22
CA ILE A 10 17.29 26.97 -20.99
C ILE A 10 16.91 27.82 -19.76
N PRO A 11 16.90 29.17 -19.80
CA PRO A 11 16.51 29.96 -18.63
C PRO A 11 15.02 29.82 -18.28
N ILE A 12 14.15 29.59 -19.27
CA ILE A 12 12.70 29.37 -19.03
C ILE A 12 12.47 28.02 -18.34
N LEU A 13 13.19 26.97 -18.76
CA LEU A 13 13.11 25.66 -18.11
C LEU A 13 13.66 25.70 -16.67
N ALA A 14 14.75 26.44 -16.44
CA ALA A 14 15.29 26.65 -15.10
C ALA A 14 14.34 27.46 -14.20
N LEU A 15 13.62 28.45 -14.77
CA LEU A 15 12.60 29.22 -14.05
C LEU A 15 11.40 28.34 -13.66
N LEU A 16 10.98 27.43 -14.55
CA LEU A 16 9.88 26.49 -14.27
C LEU A 16 10.26 25.43 -13.23
N VAL A 17 11.50 24.95 -13.23
CA VAL A 17 12.00 24.02 -12.18
C VAL A 17 12.19 24.77 -10.85
N GLY A 18 12.61 26.03 -10.87
CA GLY A 18 12.71 26.87 -9.67
C GLY A 18 11.36 27.20 -9.05
N LEU A 19 10.35 27.53 -9.87
CA LEU A 19 8.97 27.77 -9.40
C LEU A 19 8.27 26.48 -8.96
N GLY A 20 8.50 25.36 -9.65
CA GLY A 20 7.98 24.04 -9.23
C GLY A 20 8.63 23.52 -7.95
N GLY A 21 9.95 23.68 -7.80
CA GLY A 21 10.69 23.28 -6.59
C GLY A 21 10.39 24.17 -5.39
N GLY A 22 10.22 25.49 -5.61
CA GLY A 22 9.86 26.44 -4.56
C GLY A 22 8.44 26.26 -4.02
N PHE A 23 7.50 25.80 -4.84
CA PHE A 23 6.12 25.55 -4.39
C PHE A 23 5.98 24.24 -3.58
N VAL A 24 6.81 23.22 -3.86
CA VAL A 24 6.84 21.98 -3.06
C VAL A 24 7.56 22.19 -1.72
N LEU A 25 8.56 23.07 -1.65
CA LEU A 25 9.27 23.39 -0.41
C LEU A 25 8.64 24.55 0.41
N GLY A 26 7.89 25.46 -0.23
CA GLY A 26 7.30 26.65 0.41
C GLY A 26 5.84 26.51 0.86
N GLY A 27 5.09 25.52 0.36
CA GLY A 27 3.70 25.26 0.79
C GLY A 27 3.55 24.57 2.15
N TYR A 28 4.67 24.21 2.79
CA TYR A 28 4.72 23.66 4.15
C TYR A 28 4.92 24.74 5.24
N GLY A 29 4.93 26.02 4.86
CA GLY A 29 4.83 27.13 5.80
C GLY A 29 3.39 27.65 5.84
N GLU A 30 2.72 27.53 6.98
CA GLU A 30 1.47 28.23 7.31
C GLU A 30 0.13 27.63 6.85
N ALA A 31 -0.08 26.34 7.13
CA ALA A 31 -1.44 25.87 7.40
C ALA A 31 -1.47 24.96 8.63
N LYS A 32 -1.94 25.55 9.74
CA LYS A 32 -2.37 24.92 11.00
C LYS A 32 -1.24 24.40 11.91
N LYS A 33 -0.83 25.27 12.83
CA LYS A 33 -0.37 24.89 14.17
C LYS A 33 -1.54 24.25 14.92
N THR A 34 -1.83 23.00 14.61
CA THR A 34 -2.80 22.18 15.34
C THR A 34 -2.24 20.77 15.36
N GLU A 35 -1.54 20.47 16.46
CA GLU A 35 -0.94 19.19 16.87
C GLU A 35 0.27 18.65 16.06
N PRO A 36 1.50 19.13 16.34
CA PRO A 36 2.71 18.56 15.74
C PRO A 36 3.01 17.10 16.15
N GLU A 37 2.59 16.67 17.35
CA GLU A 37 2.92 15.32 17.85
C GLU A 37 2.22 14.18 17.07
N SER A 38 1.01 14.39 16.55
CA SER A 38 0.29 13.32 15.84
C SER A 38 0.86 13.02 14.47
N ASN A 39 1.45 14.02 13.81
CA ASN A 39 2.06 13.85 12.49
C ASN A 39 3.42 13.17 12.59
N GLU A 40 4.23 13.47 13.62
CA GLU A 40 5.52 12.82 13.83
C GLU A 40 5.36 11.31 14.07
N ILE A 41 4.42 10.89 14.93
CA ILE A 41 4.15 9.46 15.19
C ILE A 41 3.67 8.75 13.92
N PHE A 42 2.83 9.42 13.12
CA PHE A 42 2.35 8.86 11.85
C PHE A 42 3.50 8.71 10.85
N GLU A 43 4.36 9.73 10.71
CA GLU A 43 5.53 9.69 9.82
C GLU A 43 6.53 8.61 10.24
N GLU A 44 6.78 8.45 11.55
CA GLU A 44 7.61 7.36 12.08
C GLU A 44 7.02 5.97 11.78
N LEU A 45 5.70 5.81 11.90
CA LEU A 45 5.02 4.57 11.57
C LEU A 45 5.10 4.27 10.07
N VAL A 46 4.90 5.27 9.21
CA VAL A 46 5.04 5.14 7.75
C VAL A 46 6.48 4.78 7.36
N LEU A 47 7.47 5.42 7.98
CA LEU A 47 8.88 5.14 7.75
C LEU A 47 9.22 3.71 8.19
N SER A 48 8.76 3.30 9.37
CA SER A 48 8.96 1.94 9.90
C SER A 48 8.32 0.89 9.00
N HIS A 49 7.09 1.11 8.55
CA HIS A 49 6.40 0.22 7.62
C HIS A 49 7.12 0.12 6.27
N SER A 50 7.61 1.24 5.75
CA SER A 50 8.36 1.29 4.49
C SER A 50 9.71 0.58 4.60
N ALA A 51 10.41 0.75 5.73
CA ALA A 51 11.69 0.09 6.00
C ALA A 51 11.52 -1.43 6.15
N LEU A 52 10.48 -1.88 6.85
CA LEU A 52 10.13 -3.30 6.97
C LEU A 52 9.81 -3.91 5.60
N SER A 53 8.93 -3.27 4.83
CA SER A 53 8.56 -3.75 3.49
C SER A 53 9.76 -3.82 2.55
N THR A 54 10.63 -2.79 2.58
CA THR A 54 11.87 -2.78 1.78
C THR A 54 12.79 -3.93 2.16
N THR A 55 12.92 -4.22 3.46
CA THR A 55 13.73 -5.32 3.97
C THR A 55 13.17 -6.67 3.52
N GLU A 56 11.86 -6.88 3.65
CA GLU A 56 11.16 -8.10 3.20
C GLU A 56 11.38 -8.35 1.71
N PHE A 57 11.11 -7.36 0.86
CA PHE A 57 11.30 -7.49 -0.59
C PHE A 57 12.75 -7.73 -0.98
N THR A 58 13.71 -7.09 -0.29
CA THR A 58 15.13 -7.33 -0.51
C THR A 58 15.51 -8.77 -0.19
N GLN A 59 14.97 -9.34 0.89
CA GLN A 59 15.20 -10.74 1.25
C GLN A 59 14.59 -11.70 0.22
N TYR A 60 13.36 -11.43 -0.23
CA TYR A 60 12.72 -12.22 -1.28
C TYR A 60 13.54 -12.22 -2.59
N LEU A 61 13.98 -11.04 -3.03
CA LEU A 61 14.85 -10.91 -4.21
C LEU A 61 16.17 -11.66 -4.02
N LYS A 62 16.77 -11.59 -2.84
CA LYS A 62 18.01 -12.32 -2.52
C LYS A 62 17.80 -13.83 -2.63
N LEU A 63 16.71 -14.38 -2.10
CA LEU A 63 16.39 -15.82 -2.22
C LEU A 63 16.26 -16.25 -3.67
N VAL A 64 15.55 -15.46 -4.49
CA VAL A 64 15.43 -15.73 -5.93
C VAL A 64 16.80 -15.74 -6.61
N ARG A 65 17.66 -14.76 -6.33
CA ARG A 65 19.00 -14.65 -6.92
C ARG A 65 19.95 -15.77 -6.49
N GLN A 66 19.74 -16.34 -5.30
CA GLN A 66 20.54 -17.45 -4.77
C GLN A 66 20.03 -18.82 -5.20
N GLY A 67 18.97 -18.89 -6.02
CA GLY A 67 18.38 -20.16 -6.47
C GLY A 67 17.48 -20.82 -5.43
N HIS A 68 17.03 -20.09 -4.41
CA HIS A 68 16.12 -20.55 -3.35
C HIS A 68 14.68 -20.04 -3.57
N ALA A 69 14.25 -19.95 -4.83
CA ALA A 69 12.91 -19.48 -5.18
C ALA A 69 11.80 -20.44 -4.73
N ASP A 70 12.13 -21.71 -4.52
CA ASP A 70 11.26 -22.75 -3.96
C ASP A 70 10.76 -22.43 -2.55
N ARG A 71 11.52 -21.63 -1.79
CA ARG A 71 11.16 -21.20 -0.43
C ARG A 71 10.24 -19.98 -0.41
N LEU A 72 10.14 -19.25 -1.52
CA LEU A 72 9.40 -17.99 -1.58
C LEU A 72 7.90 -18.16 -1.31
N PRO A 73 7.20 -19.19 -1.85
CA PRO A 73 5.80 -19.41 -1.53
C PRO A 73 5.55 -19.53 -0.03
N PHE A 74 6.33 -20.36 0.68
CA PHE A 74 6.19 -20.51 2.14
C PHE A 74 6.34 -19.20 2.91
N LEU A 75 7.31 -18.36 2.54
CA LEU A 75 7.49 -17.06 3.20
C LEU A 75 6.35 -16.07 2.90
N LEU A 76 5.84 -16.10 1.67
CA LEU A 76 4.67 -15.29 1.28
C LEU A 76 3.40 -15.78 1.98
N GLU A 77 3.26 -17.08 2.23
CA GLU A 77 2.15 -17.64 3.01
C GLU A 77 2.16 -17.14 4.45
N ILE A 78 3.32 -17.16 5.11
CA ILE A 78 3.48 -16.59 6.46
C ILE A 78 3.14 -15.10 6.45
N ARG A 79 3.56 -14.37 5.41
CA ARG A 79 3.26 -12.94 5.30
C ARG A 79 1.77 -12.69 5.10
N LEU A 80 1.10 -13.49 4.26
CA LEU A 80 -0.34 -13.43 4.06
C LEU A 80 -1.09 -13.69 5.37
N ASP A 81 -0.71 -14.73 6.13
CA ASP A 81 -1.30 -15.03 7.43
C ASP A 81 -1.17 -13.83 8.38
N SER A 82 0.03 -13.27 8.51
CA SER A 82 0.27 -12.07 9.32
C SER A 82 -0.61 -10.89 8.90
N SER A 83 -0.66 -10.59 7.61
CA SER A 83 -1.51 -9.50 7.07
C SER A 83 -3.00 -9.75 7.29
N LEU A 84 -3.48 -10.99 7.22
CA LEU A 84 -4.87 -11.34 7.53
C LEU A 84 -5.20 -11.11 9.00
N LEU A 85 -4.29 -11.46 9.90
CA LEU A 85 -4.48 -11.22 11.33
C LEU A 85 -4.51 -9.72 11.65
N ASP A 86 -3.60 -8.93 11.07
CA ASP A 86 -3.57 -7.49 11.24
C ASP A 86 -4.84 -6.83 10.67
N LEU A 87 -5.29 -7.28 9.50
CA LEU A 87 -6.54 -6.82 8.91
C LEU A 87 -7.73 -7.14 9.83
N ALA A 88 -7.82 -8.37 10.34
CA ALA A 88 -8.93 -8.78 11.22
C ALA A 88 -8.96 -7.99 12.54
N ARG A 89 -7.79 -7.63 13.09
CA ARG A 89 -7.68 -6.81 14.30
C ARG A 89 -8.10 -5.36 14.11
N THR A 90 -7.86 -4.82 12.91
CA THR A 90 -8.05 -3.40 12.61
C THR A 90 -9.32 -3.09 11.83
N TYR A 91 -9.95 -4.12 11.26
CA TYR A 91 -11.16 -3.98 10.46
C TYR A 91 -12.33 -3.45 11.29
N THR A 92 -12.95 -2.38 10.79
CA THR A 92 -14.30 -1.99 11.18
C THR A 92 -15.11 -1.69 9.92
N PRO A 93 -16.39 -2.08 9.84
CA PRO A 93 -17.23 -1.82 8.68
C PRO A 93 -17.27 -0.34 8.27
N GLU A 94 -17.24 0.56 9.24
CA GLU A 94 -17.30 2.01 9.03
C GLU A 94 -16.04 2.57 8.36
N ARG A 95 -14.88 1.90 8.55
CA ARG A 95 -13.59 2.28 7.95
C ARG A 95 -13.39 1.67 6.57
N ASP A 96 -14.15 0.64 6.21
CA ASP A 96 -14.08 -0.03 4.90
C ASP A 96 -15.12 0.48 3.91
N SER A 97 -15.39 1.80 3.90
CA SER A 97 -16.40 2.41 3.04
C SER A 97 -16.15 2.20 1.54
N GLN A 98 -14.91 1.93 1.14
CA GLN A 98 -14.53 1.65 -0.25
C GLN A 98 -14.44 0.14 -0.57
N GLY A 99 -14.73 -0.72 0.40
CA GLY A 99 -14.67 -2.18 0.27
C GLY A 99 -13.26 -2.73 -0.05
N ILE A 100 -12.20 -2.02 0.35
CA ILE A 100 -10.81 -2.45 0.11
C ILE A 100 -10.51 -3.70 0.95
N ALA A 101 -10.85 -3.69 2.24
CA ALA A 101 -10.65 -4.84 3.11
C ALA A 101 -11.56 -6.01 2.68
N ALA A 102 -12.82 -5.73 2.32
CA ALA A 102 -13.72 -6.72 1.75
C ALA A 102 -13.14 -7.41 0.50
N ARG A 103 -12.59 -6.65 -0.45
CA ARG A 103 -11.93 -7.19 -1.65
C ARG A 103 -10.68 -8.01 -1.29
N ALA A 104 -9.84 -7.50 -0.41
CA ALA A 104 -8.62 -8.21 0.02
C ALA A 104 -8.95 -9.56 0.68
N LEU A 105 -9.96 -9.60 1.57
CA LEU A 105 -10.43 -10.83 2.19
C LEU A 105 -11.04 -11.80 1.19
N ALA A 106 -11.79 -11.31 0.20
CA ALA A 106 -12.29 -12.15 -0.89
C ALA A 106 -11.15 -12.79 -1.69
N MET A 107 -10.16 -12.00 -2.11
CA MET A 107 -8.98 -12.52 -2.81
C MET A 107 -8.21 -13.56 -1.99
N ALA A 108 -8.04 -13.32 -0.69
CA ALA A 108 -7.37 -14.27 0.20
C ALA A 108 -8.15 -15.59 0.36
N ARG A 109 -9.49 -15.52 0.43
CA ARG A 109 -10.36 -16.72 0.46
C ARG A 109 -10.26 -17.52 -0.83
N ASP A 110 -10.35 -16.86 -1.98
CA ASP A 110 -10.26 -17.50 -3.29
C ASP A 110 -8.90 -18.18 -3.46
N TYR A 111 -7.83 -17.48 -3.06
CA TYR A 111 -6.48 -18.02 -3.05
C TYR A 111 -6.37 -19.25 -2.13
N ARG A 112 -6.85 -19.17 -0.88
CA ARG A 112 -6.82 -20.29 0.09
C ARG A 112 -7.68 -21.49 -0.35
N ALA A 113 -8.76 -21.24 -1.10
CA ALA A 113 -9.58 -22.30 -1.69
C ALA A 113 -8.83 -23.03 -2.81
N ALA A 114 -8.06 -22.31 -3.62
CA ALA A 114 -7.24 -22.88 -4.69
C ALA A 114 -5.95 -23.54 -4.17
N TYR A 115 -5.34 -22.98 -3.12
CA TYR A 115 -4.08 -23.40 -2.53
C TYR A 115 -4.24 -23.54 -1.01
N PRO A 116 -4.78 -24.68 -0.53
CA PRO A 116 -4.94 -24.90 0.91
C PRO A 116 -3.59 -24.87 1.63
N HIS A 117 -3.48 -24.01 2.63
CA HIS A 117 -2.32 -23.91 3.51
C HIS A 117 -2.79 -23.75 4.94
N GLN A 118 -2.05 -24.36 5.85
CA GLN A 118 -2.28 -24.33 7.27
C GLN A 118 -0.98 -23.95 7.96
N SER A 119 -1.02 -22.91 8.79
CA SER A 119 0.14 -22.48 9.55
C SER A 119 0.56 -23.61 10.50
N ASP A 120 1.87 -23.84 10.65
CA ASP A 120 2.41 -24.88 11.54
C ASP A 120 2.06 -24.67 13.02
N THR A 121 1.67 -23.44 13.36
CA THR A 121 1.32 -23.05 14.72
C THR A 121 -0.20 -23.10 14.90
N PRO A 122 -0.75 -23.99 15.76
CA PRO A 122 -2.20 -24.21 15.86
C PRO A 122 -3.02 -22.97 16.21
N TRP A 123 -2.48 -22.09 17.08
CA TRP A 123 -3.16 -20.86 17.44
C TRP A 123 -3.22 -19.88 16.26
N VAL A 124 -2.16 -19.78 15.47
CA VAL A 124 -2.13 -18.94 14.24
C VAL A 124 -3.14 -19.46 13.24
N ALA A 125 -3.15 -20.77 12.97
CA ALA A 125 -4.09 -21.38 12.04
C ALA A 125 -5.56 -21.09 12.40
N LYS A 126 -5.89 -21.15 13.70
CA LYS A 126 -7.24 -20.82 14.20
C LYS A 126 -7.58 -19.35 13.99
N GLU A 127 -6.66 -18.44 14.32
CA GLU A 127 -6.88 -17.00 14.17
C GLU A 127 -6.98 -16.60 12.69
N VAL A 128 -6.19 -17.20 11.81
CA VAL A 128 -6.27 -17.00 10.35
C VAL A 128 -7.62 -17.48 9.81
N GLN A 129 -8.10 -18.64 10.28
CA GLN A 129 -9.43 -19.13 9.89
C GLN A 129 -10.54 -18.18 10.36
N ALA A 130 -10.42 -17.62 11.56
CA ALA A 130 -11.35 -16.61 12.07
C ALA A 130 -11.28 -15.31 11.24
N ALA A 131 -10.09 -14.85 10.88
CA ALA A 131 -9.88 -13.69 10.00
C ALA A 131 -10.52 -13.90 8.63
N LEU A 132 -10.33 -15.07 8.02
CA LEU A 132 -10.98 -15.43 6.75
C LEU A 132 -12.50 -15.54 6.89
N ALA A 133 -13.04 -15.88 8.06
CA ALA A 133 -14.47 -15.93 8.31
C ALA A 133 -15.11 -14.56 8.61
N LEU A 134 -14.32 -13.49 8.66
CA LEU A 134 -14.78 -12.16 9.04
C LEU A 134 -15.84 -11.64 8.06
N LYS A 135 -17.00 -11.24 8.59
CA LYS A 135 -18.09 -10.67 7.78
C LYS A 135 -17.72 -9.25 7.38
N THR A 136 -17.67 -9.00 6.08
CA THR A 136 -17.39 -7.67 5.51
C THR A 136 -18.64 -7.09 4.88
N GLN A 137 -18.72 -5.76 4.81
CA GLN A 137 -19.72 -5.12 3.95
C GLN A 137 -19.52 -5.58 2.49
N PRO A 138 -20.59 -5.75 1.71
CA PRO A 138 -20.45 -6.00 0.29
C PRO A 138 -19.70 -4.82 -0.31
N ALA A 139 -18.57 -5.08 -0.98
CA ALA A 139 -17.84 -4.04 -1.69
C ALA A 139 -18.81 -3.41 -2.70
N GLU A 140 -19.14 -2.13 -2.52
CA GLU A 140 -19.90 -1.40 -3.54
C GLU A 140 -19.13 -1.54 -4.84
N SER A 141 -19.76 -2.20 -5.82
CA SER A 141 -19.19 -2.33 -7.15
C SER A 141 -18.96 -0.90 -7.66
N PRO A 142 -17.75 -0.52 -8.09
CA PRO A 142 -17.47 0.85 -8.47
C PRO A 142 -18.51 1.28 -9.49
N ALA A 143 -19.35 2.23 -9.09
CA ALA A 143 -20.40 2.76 -9.95
C ALA A 143 -19.71 3.15 -11.25
N LYS A 144 -20.14 2.55 -12.38
CA LYS A 144 -19.63 2.88 -13.71
C LYS A 144 -19.68 4.39 -13.83
N SER A 145 -18.53 5.05 -13.77
CA SER A 145 -18.43 6.49 -13.97
C SER A 145 -18.93 6.74 -15.38
N SER A 146 -20.17 7.20 -15.49
CA SER A 146 -20.77 7.64 -16.74
C SER A 146 -19.94 8.81 -17.25
N THR A 147 -18.97 8.50 -18.10
CA THR A 147 -18.38 9.45 -19.03
C THR A 147 -19.50 9.93 -19.95
N THR A 148 -20.17 11.00 -19.53
CA THR A 148 -20.93 11.87 -20.41
C THR A 148 -19.89 12.66 -21.20
N SER A 149 -19.55 12.16 -22.39
CA SER A 149 -18.89 12.96 -23.41
C SER A 149 -19.98 13.78 -24.11
N GLU A 150 -19.95 15.10 -23.92
CA GLU A 150 -20.52 16.07 -24.86
C GLU A 150 -19.42 16.63 -25.76
#